data_AF-A0A3D2XCP3-F1
#
_entry.id   AF-A0A3D2XCP3-F1
#
_cell.length_a   1.000
_cell.length_b   1.000
_cell.length_c   1.000
_cell.angle_alpha   90.00
_cell.angle_beta   90.00
_cell.angle_gamma   90.00
#
_symmetry.space_group_name_H-M   'P 1'
#
loop_
_entity.id
_entity.type
_entity.pdbx_description
1 polymer ?
#
loop_
_entity_poly.entity_id
_entity_poly.type
_entity_poly.pdbx_seq_one_letter_code
_entity_poly.pdbx_strand_id
1 'polypeptide(L)'
;MKKSIIFYGVFLLIAVIGIFYGNSISNQFENLRIWHFENIAFLLIGLPFIFLQERAGLPTIYNSEPSLSTKLFKPLLIGILFGVADLIVIELILNTTGHSSLPPYTQPFPYSLFLYSSGAFEIEVFYRLIPITLVLLIFSKIKNGAYQPQAFIAIAILTAIREPIEQFSAGAAWFVAYSLITGFGMNFLQAIYFRKYGWASSVYIRLGHYLIWHILNGVYIQYFVLQAHT
;
A
#
# COMPACT_ATOMS: atom_id res chain seq x y z
N MET A 1 -6.28 -18.56 10.25
CA MET A 1 -5.81 -17.71 11.37
C MET A 1 -4.28 -17.66 11.56
N LYS A 2 -3.57 -18.75 11.90
CA LYS A 2 -2.11 -18.75 12.15
C LYS A 2 -1.27 -18.07 11.04
N LYS A 3 -1.57 -18.36 9.77
CA LYS A 3 -0.87 -17.73 8.63
C LYS A 3 -1.11 -16.23 8.49
N SER A 4 -2.31 -15.72 8.82
CA SER A 4 -2.59 -14.28 8.82
C SER A 4 -1.80 -13.55 9.90
N ILE A 5 -1.64 -14.18 11.08
CA ILE A 5 -0.80 -13.64 12.16
C ILE A 5 0.67 -13.66 11.75
N ILE A 6 1.15 -14.74 11.14
CA ILE A 6 2.52 -14.82 10.61
C ILE A 6 2.74 -13.73 9.56
N PHE A 7 1.82 -13.59 8.60
CA PHE A 7 1.87 -12.54 7.58
C PHE A 7 1.98 -11.15 8.23
N TYR A 8 1.09 -10.86 9.19
CA TYR A 8 1.11 -9.61 9.95
C TYR A 8 2.45 -9.40 10.68
N GLY A 9 2.92 -10.44 11.38
CA GLY A 9 4.16 -10.43 12.15
C GLY A 9 5.41 -10.23 11.28
N VAL A 10 5.42 -10.76 10.05
CA VAL A 10 6.51 -10.51 9.09
C VAL A 10 6.60 -9.02 8.75
N PHE A 11 5.48 -8.34 8.48
CA PHE A 11 5.51 -6.90 8.22
C PHE A 11 5.89 -6.06 9.43
N LEU A 12 5.46 -6.46 10.64
CA LEU A 12 5.94 -5.84 11.87
C LEU A 12 7.46 -6.00 12.04
N LEU A 13 7.99 -7.19 11.74
CA LEU A 13 9.43 -7.43 11.79
C LEU A 13 10.18 -6.59 10.76
N ILE A 14 9.69 -6.51 9.52
CA ILE A 14 10.25 -5.63 8.47
C ILE A 14 10.29 -4.18 8.97
N ALA A 15 9.21 -3.70 9.58
CA ALA A 15 9.14 -2.34 10.12
C ALA A 15 10.16 -2.12 11.24
N VAL A 16 10.27 -3.05 12.20
CA VAL A 16 11.24 -2.97 13.29
C VAL A 16 12.68 -2.98 12.76
N ILE A 17 13.00 -3.86 11.81
CA ILE A 17 14.32 -3.87 11.16
C ILE A 17 14.57 -2.55 10.44
N GLY A 18 13.56 -2.00 9.76
CA GLY A 18 13.58 -0.69 9.13
C GLY A 18 13.93 0.43 10.10
N ILE A 19 13.33 0.45 11.30
CA ILE A 19 13.64 1.44 12.34
C ILE A 19 15.13 1.39 12.69
N PHE A 20 15.66 0.21 12.99
CA PHE A 20 17.08 0.07 13.35
C PHE A 20 18.01 0.44 12.18
N TYR A 21 17.70 -0.01 10.97
CA TYR A 21 18.49 0.28 9.78
C TYR A 21 18.47 1.76 9.43
N GLY A 22 17.29 2.40 9.44
CA GLY A 22 17.16 3.83 9.16
C GLY A 22 17.94 4.68 10.14
N ASN A 23 17.89 4.36 11.43
CA ASN A 23 18.68 5.06 12.44
C ASN A 23 20.20 4.90 12.24
N SER A 24 20.68 3.73 11.80
CA SER A 24 22.13 3.50 11.60
C SER A 24 22.71 4.29 10.42
N ILE A 25 21.88 4.64 9.42
CA ILE A 25 22.29 5.43 8.25
C ILE A 25 21.82 6.90 8.31
N SER A 26 21.19 7.33 9.41
CA SER A 26 20.58 8.66 9.55
C SER A 26 21.56 9.82 9.33
N ASN A 27 22.84 9.63 9.69
CA ASN A 27 23.88 10.65 9.50
C ASN A 27 24.44 10.71 8.06
N GLN A 28 24.02 9.80 7.17
CA GLN A 28 24.55 9.69 5.80
C GLN A 28 23.65 10.34 4.75
N PHE A 29 22.37 10.57 5.07
CA PHE A 29 21.37 11.09 4.13
C PHE A 29 20.56 12.19 4.78
N GLU A 30 20.43 13.31 4.09
CA GLU A 30 19.50 14.36 4.48
C GLU A 30 18.05 13.92 4.21
N ASN A 31 17.11 14.31 5.07
CA ASN A 31 15.67 14.03 4.93
C ASN A 31 15.28 12.54 4.92
N LEU A 32 16.06 11.68 5.59
CA LEU A 32 15.70 10.29 5.77
C LEU A 32 14.41 10.17 6.59
N ARG A 33 13.38 9.53 6.02
CA ARG A 33 12.12 9.29 6.72
C ARG A 33 12.24 8.02 7.53
N ILE A 34 12.40 8.16 8.84
CA ILE A 34 12.58 7.03 9.76
C ILE A 34 11.29 6.79 10.55
N TRP A 35 10.84 5.54 10.59
CA TRP A 35 9.76 5.14 11.47
C TRP A 35 10.22 5.08 12.92
N HIS A 36 9.27 5.17 13.84
CA HIS A 36 9.50 5.02 15.28
C HIS A 36 8.64 3.90 15.86
N PHE A 37 8.87 3.55 17.13
CA PHE A 37 8.13 2.46 17.79
C PHE A 37 6.65 2.79 17.98
N GLU A 38 6.27 4.07 17.97
CA GLU A 38 4.90 4.54 17.92
C GLU A 38 4.19 4.03 16.66
N ASN A 39 4.86 3.99 15.50
CA ASN A 39 4.28 3.42 14.28
C ASN A 39 3.97 1.93 14.45
N ILE A 40 4.83 1.19 15.16
CA ILE A 40 4.58 -0.22 15.49
C ILE A 40 3.35 -0.36 16.40
N ALA A 41 3.26 0.48 17.43
CA ALA A 41 2.10 0.51 18.32
C ALA A 41 0.80 0.82 17.56
N PHE A 42 0.84 1.77 16.63
CA PHE A 42 -0.28 2.08 15.74
C PHE A 42 -0.67 0.89 14.87
N LEU A 43 0.29 0.20 14.26
CA LEU A 43 0.00 -1.01 13.49
C LEU A 43 -0.70 -2.07 14.35
N LEU A 44 -0.29 -2.28 15.60
CA LEU A 44 -0.92 -3.27 16.48
C LEU A 44 -2.44 -3.05 16.68
N ILE A 45 -2.96 -1.84 16.48
CA ILE A 45 -4.41 -1.55 16.48
C ILE A 45 -5.16 -2.32 15.38
N GLY A 46 -4.49 -2.64 14.26
CA GLY A 46 -5.05 -3.44 13.18
C GLY A 46 -5.18 -4.93 13.49
N LEU A 47 -4.43 -5.43 14.48
CA LEU A 47 -4.33 -6.86 14.77
C LEU A 47 -5.69 -7.51 15.17
N PRO A 48 -6.53 -6.91 16.03
CA PRO A 48 -7.88 -7.41 16.31
C PRO A 48 -8.73 -7.66 15.05
N PHE A 49 -8.57 -6.83 14.02
CA PHE A 49 -9.38 -6.92 12.80
C PHE A 49 -9.02 -8.12 11.94
N ILE A 50 -7.82 -8.69 12.08
CA ILE A 50 -7.45 -9.97 11.47
C ILE A 50 -8.34 -11.12 11.99
N PHE A 51 -8.73 -11.06 13.26
CA PHE A 51 -9.58 -12.08 13.88
C PHE A 51 -11.07 -11.88 13.58
N LEU A 52 -11.47 -10.67 13.15
CA LEU A 52 -12.86 -10.32 12.91
C LEU A 52 -13.29 -10.50 11.44
N GLN A 53 -12.36 -10.77 10.53
CA GLN A 53 -12.65 -10.87 9.08
C GLN A 53 -13.74 -11.90 8.76
N GLU A 54 -13.64 -13.12 9.31
CA GLU A 54 -14.62 -14.18 9.05
C GLU A 54 -16.02 -13.79 9.53
N ARG A 55 -16.11 -13.13 10.69
CA ARG A 55 -17.39 -12.60 11.24
C ARG A 55 -17.96 -11.44 10.42
N ALA A 56 -17.10 -10.75 9.68
CA ALA A 56 -17.47 -9.70 8.74
C ALA A 56 -17.77 -10.26 7.33
N GLY A 57 -17.77 -11.58 7.13
CA GLY A 57 -17.99 -12.21 5.82
C GLY A 57 -16.85 -12.01 4.84
N LEU A 58 -15.64 -11.66 5.32
CA LEU A 58 -14.46 -11.45 4.52
C LEU A 58 -13.58 -12.71 4.48
N PRO A 59 -12.89 -12.98 3.36
CA PRO A 59 -11.97 -14.10 3.29
C PRO A 59 -10.76 -13.85 4.19
N THR A 60 -10.32 -14.90 4.88
CA THR A 60 -8.96 -14.92 5.43
C THR A 60 -7.99 -15.36 4.33
N ILE A 61 -6.68 -15.18 4.58
CA ILE A 61 -5.61 -15.69 3.69
C ILE A 61 -5.80 -17.21 3.40
N TYR A 62 -6.53 -17.92 4.26
CA TYR A 62 -6.62 -19.37 4.32
C TYR A 62 -7.62 -20.04 3.36
N ASN A 63 -8.60 -19.36 2.74
CA ASN A 63 -9.53 -20.09 1.86
C ASN A 63 -8.74 -20.85 0.78
N SER A 64 -8.79 -22.18 0.78
CA SER A 64 -7.87 -23.05 0.04
C SER A 64 -7.87 -22.80 -1.46
N GLU A 65 -8.91 -22.12 -1.95
CA GLU A 65 -9.08 -21.69 -3.32
C GLU A 65 -9.33 -20.18 -3.42
N PRO A 66 -8.81 -19.52 -4.47
CA PRO A 66 -7.90 -20.03 -5.49
C PRO A 66 -6.44 -20.13 -4.99
N SER A 67 -5.52 -20.62 -5.84
CA SER A 67 -4.10 -20.81 -5.51
C SER A 67 -3.39 -19.54 -5.01
N LEU A 68 -2.29 -19.72 -4.27
CA LEU A 68 -1.48 -18.61 -3.73
C LEU A 68 -1.01 -17.63 -4.83
N SER A 69 -0.69 -18.13 -6.03
CA SER A 69 -0.35 -17.29 -7.18
C SER A 69 -1.50 -16.34 -7.57
N THR A 70 -2.74 -16.83 -7.57
CA THR A 70 -3.91 -15.98 -7.84
C THR A 70 -4.15 -14.96 -6.74
N LYS A 71 -3.84 -15.31 -5.49
CA LYS A 71 -4.05 -14.44 -4.33
C LYS A 71 -2.94 -13.42 -4.10
N LEU A 72 -1.71 -13.69 -4.50
CA LEU A 72 -0.56 -12.84 -4.18
C LEU A 72 0.19 -12.35 -5.41
N PHE A 73 0.49 -13.25 -6.35
CA PHE A 73 1.27 -12.90 -7.55
C PHE A 73 0.47 -12.08 -8.56
N LYS A 74 -0.76 -12.47 -8.90
CA LYS A 74 -1.60 -11.63 -9.79
C LYS A 74 -1.86 -10.23 -9.21
N PRO A 75 -2.20 -10.09 -7.91
CA PRO A 75 -2.35 -8.77 -7.32
C PRO A 75 -1.05 -7.96 -7.32
N LEU A 76 0.11 -8.59 -7.06
CA LEU A 76 1.42 -7.96 -7.22
C LEU A 76 1.63 -7.41 -8.64
N LEU A 77 1.34 -8.21 -9.66
CA LEU A 77 1.46 -7.78 -11.06
C LEU A 77 0.54 -6.60 -11.39
N ILE A 78 -0.68 -6.58 -10.86
CA ILE A 78 -1.60 -5.44 -11.02
C ILE A 78 -0.97 -4.18 -10.43
N GLY A 79 -0.41 -4.27 -9.22
CA GLY A 79 0.33 -3.16 -8.60
C GLY A 79 1.49 -2.67 -9.46
N ILE A 80 2.29 -3.59 -9.99
CA ILE A 80 3.40 -3.29 -10.89
C ILE A 80 2.92 -2.52 -12.12
N LEU A 81 1.80 -2.93 -12.73
CA LEU A 81 1.24 -2.23 -13.89
C LEU A 81 0.86 -0.78 -13.58
N PHE A 82 0.24 -0.52 -12.41
CA PHE A 82 -0.04 0.85 -11.97
C PHE A 82 1.26 1.63 -11.73
N GLY A 83 2.25 1.02 -11.08
CA GLY A 83 3.53 1.69 -10.81
C GLY A 83 4.31 2.02 -12.09
N VAL A 84 4.26 1.14 -13.09
CA VAL A 84 4.84 1.39 -14.43
C VAL A 84 4.09 2.52 -15.14
N ALA A 85 2.75 2.53 -15.08
CA ALA A 85 1.96 3.61 -15.67
C ALA A 85 2.33 4.98 -15.05
N ASP A 86 2.41 5.05 -13.72
CA ASP A 86 2.80 6.27 -13.01
C ASP A 86 4.22 6.71 -13.35
N LEU A 87 5.16 5.76 -13.43
CA LEU A 87 6.54 6.03 -13.84
C LEU A 87 6.59 6.63 -15.26
N ILE A 88 5.85 6.06 -16.21
CA ILE A 88 5.78 6.58 -17.59
C ILE A 88 5.19 7.98 -17.61
N VAL A 89 4.07 8.21 -16.93
CA VAL A 89 3.40 9.51 -16.95
C VAL A 89 4.25 10.59 -16.28
N ILE A 90 4.88 10.28 -15.15
CA ILE A 90 5.59 11.30 -14.37
C ILE A 90 7.01 11.50 -14.90
N GLU A 91 7.81 10.45 -15.06
CA GLU A 91 9.21 10.63 -15.47
C GLU A 91 9.34 10.87 -16.98
N LEU A 92 8.52 10.24 -17.82
CA LEU A 92 8.67 10.37 -19.28
C LEU A 92 7.80 11.48 -19.88
N ILE A 93 6.54 11.62 -19.47
CA ILE A 93 5.64 12.62 -20.08
C ILE A 93 5.80 13.99 -19.43
N LEU A 94 5.87 14.07 -18.10
CA LEU A 94 6.12 15.35 -17.41
C LEU A 94 7.60 15.78 -17.42
N ASN A 95 8.49 14.89 -17.87
CA ASN A 95 9.92 15.13 -18.01
C ASN A 95 10.56 15.72 -16.73
N THR A 96 10.27 15.11 -15.57
CA THR A 96 10.82 15.52 -14.27
C THR A 96 12.30 15.16 -14.08
N THR A 97 13.02 14.89 -15.17
CA THR A 97 14.33 14.22 -15.20
C THR A 97 15.50 14.99 -14.58
N GLY A 98 15.31 16.25 -14.17
CA GLY A 98 16.32 17.06 -13.50
C GLY A 98 16.38 16.83 -11.99
N HIS A 99 16.60 15.60 -11.55
CA HIS A 99 16.77 15.30 -10.13
C HIS A 99 18.17 15.71 -9.65
N SER A 100 18.25 16.62 -8.68
CA SER A 100 19.51 17.00 -8.01
C SER A 100 19.71 16.31 -6.66
N SER A 101 18.66 15.68 -6.13
CA SER A 101 18.67 14.85 -4.93
C SER A 101 17.63 13.74 -5.08
N LEU A 102 17.59 12.79 -4.14
CA LEU A 102 16.48 11.85 -4.07
C LEU A 102 15.17 12.61 -3.80
N PRO A 103 14.13 12.42 -4.63
CA PRO A 103 12.83 13.03 -4.36
C PRO A 103 12.24 12.57 -3.03
N PRO A 104 11.35 13.35 -2.40
CA PRO A 104 10.75 13.00 -1.10
C PRO A 104 9.90 11.73 -1.16
N TYR A 105 9.45 11.32 -2.35
CA TYR A 105 8.72 10.07 -2.56
C TYR A 105 9.64 8.86 -2.78
N THR A 106 10.97 9.01 -2.84
CA THR A 106 11.94 7.91 -2.82
C THR A 106 12.79 7.98 -1.54
N GLN A 107 13.57 6.93 -1.27
CA GLN A 107 14.52 6.87 -0.15
C GLN A 107 15.72 6.01 -0.58
N PRO A 108 16.89 6.16 0.07
CA PRO A 108 18.09 5.43 -0.33
C PRO A 108 17.89 3.91 -0.26
N PHE A 109 18.43 3.20 -1.24
CA PHE A 109 18.52 1.74 -1.20
C PHE A 109 19.70 1.28 -0.34
N PRO A 110 19.57 0.23 0.49
CA PRO A 110 18.44 -0.70 0.61
C PRO A 110 17.36 -0.28 1.63
N TYR A 111 17.49 0.86 2.30
CA TYR A 111 16.53 1.31 3.31
C TYR A 111 15.09 1.41 2.79
N SER A 112 14.93 1.84 1.53
CA SER A 112 13.64 1.91 0.84
C SER A 112 12.85 0.61 0.87
N LEU A 113 13.49 -0.57 0.85
CA LEU A 113 12.79 -1.85 0.96
C LEU A 113 12.00 -1.96 2.27
N PHE A 114 12.60 -1.55 3.38
CA PHE A 114 11.94 -1.59 4.68
C PHE A 114 10.86 -0.53 4.78
N LEU A 115 11.20 0.72 4.48
CA LEU A 115 10.25 1.83 4.63
C LEU A 115 8.99 1.63 3.78
N TYR A 116 9.14 1.32 2.50
CA TYR A 116 7.98 1.22 1.61
C TYR A 116 7.20 -0.08 1.82
N SER A 117 7.84 -1.18 2.24
CA SER A 117 7.09 -2.37 2.65
C SER A 117 6.23 -2.11 3.89
N SER A 118 6.78 -1.38 4.87
CA SER A 118 6.06 -0.97 6.09
C SER A 118 4.97 0.06 5.81
N GLY A 119 5.23 1.05 4.95
CA GLY A 119 4.24 2.04 4.52
C GLY A 119 3.09 1.40 3.71
N ALA A 120 3.41 0.48 2.80
CA ALA A 120 2.40 -0.29 2.08
C ALA A 120 1.46 -1.02 3.05
N PHE A 121 2.04 -1.65 4.07
CA PHE A 121 1.29 -2.36 5.10
C PHE A 121 0.44 -1.44 5.95
N GLU A 122 0.97 -0.30 6.42
CA GLU A 122 0.25 0.71 7.20
C GLU A 122 -0.98 1.23 6.47
N ILE A 123 -0.81 1.66 5.22
CA ILE A 123 -1.91 2.14 4.39
C ILE A 123 -2.98 1.06 4.29
N GLU A 124 -2.61 -0.19 4.04
CA GLU A 124 -3.59 -1.27 3.95
C GLU A 124 -4.26 -1.63 5.28
N VAL A 125 -3.59 -1.44 6.42
CA VAL A 125 -4.20 -1.59 7.74
C VAL A 125 -5.28 -0.53 7.95
N PHE A 126 -4.93 0.74 7.80
CA PHE A 126 -5.80 1.85 8.17
C PHE A 126 -6.84 2.22 7.14
N TYR A 127 -6.57 1.97 5.86
CA TYR A 127 -7.45 2.39 4.77
C TYR A 127 -8.32 1.23 4.32
N ARG A 128 -7.94 -0.02 4.57
CA ARG A 128 -8.72 -1.19 4.12
C ARG A 128 -9.08 -2.13 5.25
N LEU A 129 -8.11 -2.72 5.94
CA LEU A 129 -8.37 -3.77 6.95
C LEU A 129 -9.37 -3.31 8.01
N ILE A 130 -9.05 -2.23 8.70
CA ILE A 130 -9.89 -1.69 9.79
C ILE A 130 -11.26 -1.23 9.27
N PRO A 131 -11.36 -0.25 8.34
CA PRO A 131 -12.64 0.33 7.96
C PRO A 131 -13.58 -0.67 7.28
N ILE A 132 -13.08 -1.49 6.35
CA ILE A 132 -13.92 -2.45 5.62
C ILE A 132 -14.39 -3.55 6.57
N THR A 133 -13.49 -4.11 7.40
CA THR A 133 -13.89 -5.16 8.36
C THR A 133 -14.92 -4.63 9.35
N LEU A 134 -14.72 -3.42 9.88
CA LEU A 134 -15.64 -2.81 10.84
C LEU A 134 -17.04 -2.59 10.25
N VAL A 135 -17.12 -1.95 9.08
CA VAL A 135 -18.40 -1.68 8.41
C VAL A 135 -19.12 -2.98 8.09
N LEU A 136 -18.42 -3.98 7.53
CA LEU A 136 -19.06 -5.24 7.19
C LEU A 136 -19.45 -6.08 8.40
N LEU A 137 -18.75 -5.94 9.53
CA LEU A 137 -19.13 -6.56 10.80
C LEU A 137 -20.40 -5.93 11.41
N ILE A 138 -20.58 -4.63 11.26
CA ILE A 138 -21.83 -3.95 11.66
C ILE A 138 -22.96 -4.44 10.77
N PHE A 139 -22.75 -4.41 9.45
CA PHE A 139 -23.78 -4.79 8.47
C PHE A 139 -24.06 -6.29 8.41
N SER A 140 -23.18 -7.17 8.90
CA SER A 140 -23.49 -8.60 9.04
C SER A 140 -24.58 -8.85 10.10
N LYS A 141 -24.72 -7.95 11.08
CA LYS A 141 -25.75 -8.01 12.13
C LYS A 141 -27.07 -7.36 11.71
N ILE A 142 -27.03 -6.40 10.79
CA ILE A 142 -28.23 -5.68 10.34
C ILE A 142 -29.01 -6.56 9.37
N LYS A 143 -30.27 -6.87 9.71
CA LYS A 143 -31.16 -7.70 8.87
C LYS A 143 -30.47 -8.98 8.38
N ASN A 144 -29.70 -9.63 9.27
CA ASN A 144 -28.94 -10.84 8.97
C ASN A 144 -28.02 -10.73 7.73
N GLY A 145 -27.40 -9.56 7.50
CA GLY A 145 -26.44 -9.36 6.42
C GLY A 145 -27.03 -8.92 5.09
N ALA A 146 -28.35 -8.68 5.00
CA ALA A 146 -29.03 -8.35 3.74
C ALA A 146 -28.44 -7.14 2.99
N TYR A 147 -27.86 -6.17 3.73
CA TYR A 147 -27.28 -4.95 3.17
C TYR A 147 -25.74 -4.98 3.09
N GLN A 148 -25.10 -6.09 3.44
CA GLN A 148 -23.65 -6.21 3.46
C GLN A 148 -23.01 -5.96 2.06
N PRO A 149 -23.58 -6.42 0.93
CA PRO A 149 -23.03 -6.11 -0.39
C PRO A 149 -23.01 -4.61 -0.71
N GLN A 150 -24.06 -3.88 -0.36
CA GLN A 150 -24.19 -2.44 -0.58
C GLN A 150 -23.23 -1.68 0.34
N ALA A 151 -23.17 -2.08 1.62
CA ALA A 151 -22.22 -1.54 2.59
C ALA A 151 -20.78 -1.71 2.12
N PHE A 152 -20.44 -2.86 1.53
CA PHE A 152 -19.12 -3.08 0.94
C PHE A 152 -18.81 -2.10 -0.19
N ILE A 153 -19.72 -1.92 -1.15
CA ILE A 153 -19.47 -1.00 -2.27
C ILE A 153 -19.29 0.42 -1.75
N ALA A 154 -20.13 0.85 -0.80
CA ALA A 154 -20.02 2.17 -0.18
C ALA A 154 -18.66 2.36 0.51
N ILE A 155 -18.26 1.43 1.39
CA ILE A 155 -16.97 1.56 2.10
C ILE A 155 -15.77 1.40 1.16
N ALA A 156 -15.87 0.59 0.10
CA ALA A 156 -14.84 0.46 -0.92
C ALA A 156 -14.62 1.79 -1.67
N ILE A 157 -15.68 2.51 -2.02
CA ILE A 157 -15.59 3.84 -2.65
C ILE A 157 -14.98 4.85 -1.67
N LEU A 158 -15.48 4.91 -0.44
CA LEU A 158 -15.01 5.85 0.58
C LEU A 158 -13.52 5.64 0.93
N THR A 159 -13.10 4.39 1.06
CA THR A 159 -11.69 4.07 1.32
C THR A 159 -10.81 4.23 0.08
N ALA A 160 -11.36 4.15 -1.12
CA ALA A 160 -10.63 4.36 -2.36
C ALA A 160 -10.38 5.83 -2.67
N ILE A 161 -11.32 6.72 -2.33
CA ILE A 161 -11.19 8.15 -2.61
C ILE A 161 -10.33 8.90 -1.58
N ARG A 162 -10.15 8.34 -0.37
CA ARG A 162 -9.40 8.95 0.72
C ARG A 162 -7.99 9.40 0.30
N GLU A 163 -7.19 8.47 -0.22
CA GLU A 163 -5.78 8.72 -0.56
C GLU A 163 -5.62 9.73 -1.71
N PRO A 164 -6.38 9.64 -2.83
CA PRO A 164 -6.38 10.69 -3.86
C PRO A 164 -6.75 12.09 -3.35
N ILE A 165 -7.62 12.20 -2.34
CA ILE A 165 -7.97 13.50 -1.73
C ILE A 165 -6.83 14.00 -0.82
N GLU A 166 -6.24 13.12 -0.02
CA GLU A 166 -5.11 13.47 0.85
C GLU A 166 -3.85 13.85 0.05
N GLN A 167 -3.67 13.26 -1.13
CA GLN A 167 -2.54 13.48 -2.03
C GLN A 167 -2.95 14.25 -3.28
N PHE A 168 -3.87 15.21 -3.14
CA PHE A 168 -4.43 15.93 -4.28
C PHE A 168 -3.32 16.58 -5.13
N SER A 169 -3.15 16.08 -6.35
CA SER A 169 -2.14 16.58 -7.28
C SER A 169 -2.47 18.00 -7.75
N ALA A 170 -1.45 18.83 -7.89
CA ALA A 170 -1.53 20.12 -8.56
C ALA A 170 -0.88 20.06 -9.95
N GLY A 171 -1.20 21.01 -10.82
CA GLY A 171 -0.60 21.12 -12.16
C GLY A 171 -1.64 21.09 -13.28
N ALA A 172 -1.24 20.60 -14.45
CA ALA A 172 -2.11 20.55 -15.61
C ALA A 172 -3.37 19.70 -15.34
N ALA A 173 -4.54 20.17 -15.79
CA ALA A 173 -5.82 19.52 -15.51
C ALA A 173 -5.87 18.03 -15.91
N TRP A 174 -5.20 17.67 -17.01
CA TRP A 174 -5.10 16.27 -17.45
C TRP A 174 -4.32 15.40 -16.46
N PHE A 175 -3.28 15.93 -15.82
CA PHE A 175 -2.46 15.22 -14.84
C PHE A 175 -3.19 15.06 -13.51
N VAL A 176 -3.93 16.10 -13.10
CA VAL A 176 -4.83 16.02 -11.94
C VAL A 176 -5.89 14.95 -12.18
N ALA A 177 -6.53 14.95 -13.36
CA ALA A 177 -7.50 13.93 -13.73
C ALA A 177 -6.89 12.52 -13.75
N TYR A 178 -5.70 12.36 -14.35
CA TYR A 178 -4.96 11.10 -14.34
C TYR A 178 -4.73 10.60 -12.91
N SER A 179 -4.11 11.43 -12.06
CA SER A 179 -3.75 11.07 -10.68
C SER A 179 -4.97 10.67 -9.85
N LEU A 180 -6.09 11.39 -10.00
CA LEU A 180 -7.34 11.07 -9.32
C LEU A 180 -7.94 9.75 -9.81
N ILE A 181 -7.98 9.53 -11.13
CA ILE A 181 -8.59 8.33 -11.73
C ILE A 181 -7.75 7.09 -11.43
N THR A 182 -6.43 7.15 -11.61
CA THR A 182 -5.55 5.99 -11.35
C THR A 182 -5.42 5.73 -9.85
N GLY A 183 -5.29 6.78 -9.04
CA GLY A 183 -5.29 6.69 -7.59
C GLY A 183 -6.57 6.05 -7.05
N PHE A 184 -7.74 6.53 -7.49
CA PHE A 184 -9.02 5.91 -7.13
C PHE A 184 -9.10 4.47 -7.64
N GLY A 185 -8.75 4.24 -8.91
CA GLY A 185 -8.84 2.93 -9.56
C GLY A 185 -8.02 1.85 -8.87
N MET A 186 -6.77 2.13 -8.54
CA MET A 186 -5.91 1.20 -7.81
C MET A 186 -6.48 0.91 -6.43
N ASN A 187 -6.83 1.95 -5.67
CA ASN A 187 -7.35 1.80 -4.31
C ASN A 187 -8.71 1.08 -4.26
N PHE A 188 -9.56 1.29 -5.26
CA PHE A 188 -10.82 0.58 -5.39
C PHE A 188 -10.58 -0.90 -5.74
N LEU A 189 -9.68 -1.19 -6.68
CA LEU A 189 -9.29 -2.56 -7.00
C LEU A 189 -8.73 -3.30 -5.79
N GLN A 190 -7.96 -2.63 -4.94
CA GLN A 190 -7.48 -3.18 -3.68
C GLN A 190 -8.63 -3.61 -2.75
N ALA A 191 -9.66 -2.77 -2.58
CA ALA A 191 -10.85 -3.13 -1.82
C ALA A 191 -11.58 -4.35 -2.44
N ILE A 192 -11.71 -4.40 -3.77
CA ILE A 192 -12.30 -5.55 -4.49
C ILE A 192 -11.49 -6.83 -4.23
N TYR A 193 -10.17 -6.76 -4.34
CA TYR A 193 -9.28 -7.90 -4.14
C TYR A 193 -9.24 -8.36 -2.68
N PHE A 194 -9.35 -7.43 -1.73
CA PHE A 194 -9.56 -7.77 -0.32
C PHE A 194 -10.84 -8.60 -0.16
N ARG A 195 -12.00 -8.11 -0.64
CA ARG A 195 -13.25 -8.86 -0.52
C ARG A 195 -13.20 -10.21 -1.23
N LYS A 196 -12.50 -10.31 -2.36
CA LYS A 196 -12.47 -11.51 -3.18
C LYS A 196 -11.51 -12.58 -2.66
N TYR A 197 -10.32 -12.18 -2.22
CA TYR A 197 -9.21 -13.11 -1.96
C TYR A 197 -8.58 -12.97 -0.58
N GLY A 198 -9.02 -11.97 0.19
CA GLY A 198 -8.52 -11.67 1.53
C GLY A 198 -7.53 -10.51 1.53
N TRP A 199 -7.29 -9.96 2.72
CA TRP A 199 -6.57 -8.69 2.89
C TRP A 199 -5.14 -8.71 2.33
N ALA A 200 -4.43 -9.84 2.42
CA ALA A 200 -3.09 -9.95 1.86
C ALA A 200 -3.04 -9.62 0.36
N SER A 201 -4.06 -9.98 -0.42
CA SER A 201 -4.12 -9.63 -1.85
C SER A 201 -4.09 -8.12 -2.08
N SER A 202 -4.75 -7.35 -1.20
CA SER A 202 -4.74 -5.89 -1.20
C SER A 202 -3.35 -5.33 -0.92
N VAL A 203 -2.64 -5.92 0.05
CA VAL A 203 -1.25 -5.58 0.39
C VAL A 203 -0.31 -5.85 -0.78
N TYR A 204 -0.45 -6.97 -1.47
CA TYR A 204 0.41 -7.28 -2.61
C TYR A 204 0.20 -6.33 -3.80
N ILE A 205 -1.01 -5.80 -4.03
CA ILE A 205 -1.19 -4.73 -5.04
C ILE A 205 -0.37 -3.51 -4.65
N ARG A 206 -0.47 -3.03 -3.40
CA ARG A 206 0.30 -1.85 -2.98
C ARG A 206 1.81 -2.10 -3.02
N LEU A 207 2.25 -3.29 -2.61
CA LEU A 207 3.66 -3.67 -2.72
C LEU A 207 4.15 -3.66 -4.17
N GLY A 208 3.34 -4.14 -5.11
CA GLY A 208 3.70 -4.12 -6.54
C GLY A 208 3.85 -2.70 -7.06
N HIS A 209 2.95 -1.81 -6.68
CA HIS A 209 3.03 -0.38 -7.01
C HIS A 209 4.28 0.26 -6.40
N TYR A 210 4.48 0.10 -5.09
CA TYR A 210 5.60 0.69 -4.36
C TYR A 210 6.95 0.14 -4.80
N LEU A 211 7.02 -1.13 -5.23
CA LEU A 211 8.22 -1.72 -5.80
C LEU A 211 8.69 -0.91 -7.02
N ILE A 212 7.79 -0.57 -7.94
CA ILE A 212 8.15 0.19 -9.14
C ILE A 212 8.34 1.66 -8.79
N TRP A 213 7.32 2.27 -8.21
CA TRP A 213 7.21 3.71 -8.04
C TRP A 213 8.20 4.28 -7.02
N HIS A 214 8.40 3.60 -5.90
CA HIS A 214 9.22 4.13 -4.80
C HIS A 214 10.61 3.48 -4.72
N ILE A 215 10.70 2.17 -4.91
CA ILE A 215 11.94 1.41 -4.69
C ILE A 215 12.79 1.40 -5.95
N LEU A 216 12.31 0.84 -7.06
CA LEU A 216 13.11 0.72 -8.30
C LEU A 216 13.34 2.08 -8.95
N ASN A 217 12.35 2.99 -8.96
CA ASN A 217 12.58 4.36 -9.39
C ASN A 217 13.64 5.06 -8.51
N GLY A 218 13.55 4.89 -7.19
CA GLY A 218 14.56 5.42 -6.25
C GLY A 218 15.96 4.89 -6.52
N VAL A 219 16.11 3.58 -6.77
CA VAL A 219 17.37 2.96 -7.20
C VAL A 219 17.88 3.57 -8.50
N TYR A 220 17.01 3.72 -9.50
CA TYR A 220 17.37 4.32 -10.77
C TYR A 220 17.89 5.76 -10.60
N ILE A 221 17.15 6.60 -9.87
CA ILE A 221 17.55 7.99 -9.61
C ILE A 221 18.87 8.03 -8.83
N GLN A 222 18.99 7.25 -7.75
CA GLN A 222 20.16 7.25 -6.88
C GLN A 222 21.46 6.90 -7.62
N TYR A 223 21.43 5.84 -8.44
CA TYR A 223 22.65 5.25 -9.01
C TYR A 223 22.92 5.68 -10.45
N PHE A 224 21.91 6.12 -11.21
CA PHE A 224 22.07 6.44 -12.63
C PHE A 224 21.85 7.92 -12.95
N VAL A 225 20.92 8.59 -12.27
CA VAL A 225 20.64 10.02 -12.53
C VAL A 225 21.60 10.90 -11.72
N LEU A 226 21.67 10.71 -10.40
CA LEU A 226 22.49 11.58 -9.53
C LEU A 226 23.99 11.41 -9.78
N GLN A 227 24.45 10.20 -10.11
CA GLN A 227 25.87 9.96 -10.43
C GLN A 227 26.29 10.49 -11.80
N ALA A 228 25.36 10.66 -12.74
CA ALA A 228 25.67 11.25 -14.04
C ALA A 228 25.93 12.77 -13.97
N HIS A 229 25.64 13.39 -12.81
CA HIS A 229 25.82 14.82 -12.55
C HIS A 229 27.01 15.15 -11.63
N THR A 230 27.79 14.14 -11.22
CA THR A 230 29.06 14.28 -10.48
C THR A 230 30.25 14.01 -11.38
#